data_AF-T0FGY2-F1
#
_entry.id   AF-T0FGY2-F1
#
_cell.length_a   1.000
_cell.length_b   1.000
_cell.length_c   1.000
_cell.angle_alpha   90.00
_cell.angle_beta   90.00
_cell.angle_gamma   90.00
#
_symmetry.space_group_name_H-M   'P 1'
#
loop_
_entity.id
_entity.type
_entity.pdbx_description
1 polymer ?
#
loop_
_entity_poly.entity_id
_entity_poly.type
_entity_poly.pdbx_seq_one_letter_code
_entity_poly.pdbx_strand_id
1 'polypeptide(L)'
;MPAEGMSWQTSFKPSKSLPKSKPSGMSQNDWAKKTCALNAYQVHDTYVETPWCEGVPGVGIGEVVMGLADIKDKNYFYILPGVNGLRKNFESYSRPLDIDIHYLVPMEVGTTQSGGKVFSEVLYWSKQSVKLSKDPGYQKIEIQPYKEIMKSIQGNRNVDYPLILVAIEIKSVIEGKENKEHTCISEIGNSSWSPEKYTKPTLRD
;
A
#
# COMPACT_ATOMS: atom_id res chain seq x y z
N MET A 1 6.78 -9.42 -8.97
CA MET A 1 8.26 -9.22 -8.90
C MET A 1 8.55 -7.87 -8.22
N PRO A 2 9.64 -7.69 -7.44
CA PRO A 2 9.97 -6.40 -6.81
C PRO A 2 10.04 -5.23 -7.80
N ALA A 3 10.41 -5.49 -9.06
CA ALA A 3 10.43 -4.52 -10.13
C ALA A 3 9.03 -4.02 -10.55
N GLU A 4 7.97 -4.81 -10.37
CA GLU A 4 6.60 -4.41 -10.73
C GLU A 4 5.96 -3.51 -9.67
N GLY A 5 6.42 -3.61 -8.41
CA GLY A 5 6.03 -2.67 -7.35
C GLY A 5 6.47 -1.23 -7.63
N MET A 6 7.42 -1.03 -8.55
CA MET A 6 7.87 0.30 -8.95
C MET A 6 6.79 1.14 -9.65
N SER A 7 5.82 0.49 -10.31
CA SER A 7 4.74 1.20 -11.02
C SER A 7 3.61 1.66 -10.10
N TRP A 8 3.67 1.32 -8.81
CA TRP A 8 2.59 1.49 -7.84
C TRP A 8 2.92 2.52 -6.76
N GLN A 9 3.92 3.37 -7.00
CA GLN A 9 4.42 4.37 -6.05
C GLN A 9 5.11 5.52 -6.78
N THR A 10 5.19 6.68 -6.13
CA THR A 10 5.98 7.83 -6.61
C THR A 10 7.46 7.71 -6.26
N SER A 11 7.78 7.11 -5.13
CA SER A 11 9.15 6.86 -4.69
C SER A 11 9.24 5.66 -3.74
N PHE A 12 10.47 5.28 -3.39
CA PHE A 12 10.74 4.34 -2.31
C PHE A 12 12.10 4.63 -1.69
N LYS A 13 12.26 4.36 -0.39
CA LYS A 13 13.53 4.48 0.33
C LYS A 13 14.53 3.45 -0.17
N PRO A 14 15.62 3.84 -0.87
CA PRO A 14 16.65 2.90 -1.26
C PRO A 14 17.51 2.50 -0.05
N SER A 15 18.12 1.32 -0.10
CA SER A 15 19.15 0.96 0.87
C SER A 15 20.42 1.81 0.63
N LYS A 16 20.94 2.44 1.70
CA LYS A 16 22.04 3.43 1.64
C LYS A 16 23.40 2.83 1.22
N SER A 17 23.60 1.51 1.33
CA SER A 17 24.93 0.87 1.19
C SER A 17 24.99 -0.22 0.11
N LEU A 18 24.21 -0.08 -0.96
CA LEU A 18 24.17 -1.10 -1.99
C LEU A 18 25.40 -1.04 -2.90
N PRO A 19 26.05 -2.18 -3.19
CA PRO A 19 27.05 -2.24 -4.24
C PRO A 19 26.40 -1.89 -5.59
N LYS A 20 27.13 -1.19 -6.46
CA LYS A 20 26.65 -0.78 -7.80
C LYS A 20 26.21 -1.95 -8.69
N SER A 21 26.64 -3.16 -8.37
CA SER A 21 26.34 -4.38 -9.12
C SER A 21 25.98 -5.53 -8.18
N LYS A 22 25.20 -6.49 -8.71
CA LYS A 22 24.84 -7.71 -8.00
C LYS A 22 26.10 -8.44 -7.51
N PRO A 23 26.19 -8.79 -6.21
CA PRO A 23 27.27 -9.65 -5.74
C PRO A 23 27.30 -10.98 -6.51
N SER A 24 28.52 -11.50 -6.74
CA SER A 24 28.69 -12.85 -7.28
C SER A 24 28.09 -13.88 -6.31
N GLY A 25 27.46 -14.93 -6.83
CA GLY A 25 26.81 -15.97 -6.01
C GLY A 25 25.43 -15.63 -5.43
N MET A 26 24.90 -14.42 -5.68
CA MET A 26 23.52 -14.05 -5.30
C MET A 26 22.57 -14.09 -6.51
N SER A 27 21.33 -14.57 -6.34
CA SER A 27 20.32 -14.49 -7.41
C SER A 27 19.86 -13.05 -7.64
N GLN A 28 19.38 -12.75 -8.84
CA GLN A 28 18.82 -11.42 -9.14
C GLN A 28 17.63 -11.08 -8.23
N ASN A 29 16.80 -12.07 -7.91
CA ASN A 29 15.63 -11.90 -7.05
C ASN A 29 16.03 -11.59 -5.61
N ASP A 30 17.03 -12.28 -5.06
CA ASP A 30 17.50 -12.03 -3.69
C ASP A 30 18.18 -10.68 -3.56
N TRP A 31 18.93 -10.28 -4.59
CA TRP A 31 19.53 -8.96 -4.63
C TRP A 31 18.45 -7.87 -4.71
N ALA A 32 17.47 -8.00 -5.61
CA ALA A 32 16.35 -7.07 -5.73
C ALA A 32 15.52 -6.96 -4.45
N LYS A 33 15.28 -8.08 -3.75
CA LYS A 33 14.61 -8.09 -2.44
C LYS A 33 15.39 -7.29 -1.40
N LYS A 34 16.72 -7.38 -1.39
CA LYS A 34 17.57 -6.62 -0.45
C LYS A 34 17.69 -5.14 -0.81
N THR A 35 17.69 -4.82 -2.10
CA THR A 35 17.95 -3.46 -2.59
C THR A 35 16.69 -2.60 -2.67
N CYS A 36 15.58 -3.24 -3.01
CA CYS A 36 14.29 -2.60 -3.24
C CYS A 36 13.25 -3.06 -2.22
N ALA A 37 13.67 -3.44 -1.00
CA ALA A 37 12.79 -4.04 0.00
C ALA A 37 11.58 -3.16 0.33
N LEU A 38 11.72 -1.82 0.29
CA LEU A 38 10.72 -0.87 0.79
C LEU A 38 9.81 -0.32 -0.32
N ASN A 39 9.47 -1.16 -1.32
CA ASN A 39 8.68 -0.75 -2.49
C ASN A 39 7.17 -1.06 -2.32
N ALA A 40 6.33 -0.54 -3.21
CA ALA A 40 4.88 -0.69 -3.14
C ALA A 40 4.36 -2.12 -3.13
N TYR A 41 5.12 -3.11 -3.61
CA TYR A 41 4.73 -4.52 -3.50
C TYR A 41 4.44 -4.91 -2.04
N GLN A 42 5.16 -4.32 -1.08
CA GLN A 42 5.01 -4.62 0.34
C GLN A 42 3.61 -4.27 0.85
N VAL A 43 2.95 -3.22 0.33
CA VAL A 43 1.59 -2.90 0.78
C VAL A 43 0.55 -3.94 0.37
N HIS A 44 0.92 -4.93 -0.46
CA HIS A 44 0.05 -6.03 -0.93
C HIS A 44 0.51 -7.41 -0.47
N ASP A 45 1.66 -7.53 0.21
CA ASP A 45 2.31 -8.82 0.44
C ASP A 45 1.75 -9.60 1.65
N THR A 46 0.83 -8.96 2.39
CA THR A 46 0.12 -9.47 3.57
C THR A 46 0.93 -9.58 4.86
N TYR A 47 2.18 -9.13 4.89
CA TYR A 47 3.05 -9.17 6.06
C TYR A 47 3.09 -7.80 6.77
N VAL A 48 2.87 -7.80 8.08
CA VAL A 48 2.79 -6.53 8.84
C VAL A 48 4.16 -5.89 9.03
N GLU A 49 5.22 -6.70 9.01
CA GLU A 49 6.61 -6.29 9.21
C GLU A 49 7.30 -5.74 7.96
N THR A 50 6.65 -5.78 6.79
CA THR A 50 7.22 -5.32 5.52
C THR A 50 6.54 -4.02 5.06
N PRO A 51 7.19 -2.86 5.25
CA PRO A 51 6.62 -1.61 4.82
C PRO A 51 7.06 -1.19 3.42
N TRP A 52 6.18 -0.49 2.72
CA TRP A 52 6.61 0.56 1.82
C TRP A 52 7.05 1.78 2.65
N CYS A 53 8.15 2.41 2.24
CA CYS A 53 8.55 3.71 2.78
C CYS A 53 8.93 4.61 1.61
N GLU A 54 8.46 5.84 1.62
CA GLU A 54 8.86 6.85 0.64
C GLU A 54 10.36 7.15 0.69
N GLY A 55 10.92 7.63 -0.43
CA GLY A 55 12.36 7.87 -0.58
C GLY A 55 12.75 9.28 -0.97
N VAL A 56 11.85 10.27 -0.84
CA VAL A 56 12.18 11.66 -1.16
C VAL A 56 12.81 12.36 0.04
N PRO A 57 13.59 13.45 -0.18
CA PRO A 57 14.06 14.27 0.94
C PRO A 57 12.86 14.91 1.68
N GLY A 58 12.77 14.70 2.98
CA GLY A 58 11.73 15.29 3.83
C GLY A 58 10.96 14.20 4.56
N VAL A 59 9.67 14.41 4.82
CA VAL A 59 8.79 13.41 5.48
C VAL A 59 7.80 12.77 4.50
N GLY A 60 7.99 13.00 3.20
CA GLY A 60 7.16 12.40 2.15
C GLY A 60 5.80 13.03 1.92
N ILE A 61 5.58 14.30 2.26
CA ILE A 61 4.32 15.00 1.91
C ILE A 61 4.18 15.06 0.38
N GLY A 62 3.03 14.62 -0.12
CA GLY A 62 2.72 14.52 -1.55
C GLY A 62 3.11 13.18 -2.18
N GLU A 63 3.83 12.32 -1.45
CA GLU A 63 4.16 10.98 -1.94
C GLU A 63 2.92 10.08 -1.96
N VAL A 64 2.87 9.21 -2.96
CA VAL A 64 1.73 8.34 -3.23
C VAL A 64 2.18 6.89 -3.31
N VAL A 65 1.42 6.01 -2.67
CA VAL A 65 1.50 4.55 -2.88
C VAL A 65 0.11 4.00 -3.18
N MET A 66 0.04 3.05 -4.11
CA MET A 66 -1.20 2.43 -4.55
C MET A 66 -1.41 1.06 -3.91
N GLY A 67 -2.59 0.88 -3.33
CA GLY A 67 -3.12 -0.38 -2.81
C GLY A 67 -4.26 -0.93 -3.67
N LEU A 68 -4.72 -2.13 -3.31
CA LEU A 68 -5.87 -2.79 -3.93
C LEU A 68 -7.01 -2.95 -2.93
N ALA A 69 -8.22 -2.58 -3.35
CA ALA A 69 -9.44 -2.84 -2.57
C ALA A 69 -10.39 -3.72 -3.37
N ASP A 70 -10.71 -4.89 -2.81
CA ASP A 70 -11.82 -5.74 -3.22
C ASP A 70 -13.12 -5.20 -2.62
N ILE A 71 -13.94 -4.58 -3.47
CA ILE A 71 -15.18 -3.96 -3.04
C ILE A 71 -16.40 -4.88 -3.27
N LYS A 72 -16.17 -6.18 -3.53
CA LYS A 72 -17.27 -7.14 -3.62
C LYS A 72 -17.95 -7.26 -2.26
N ASP A 73 -19.18 -6.79 -2.18
CA ASP A 73 -20.01 -6.81 -0.96
C ASP A 73 -19.35 -6.10 0.25
N LYS A 74 -18.36 -5.23 -0.02
CA LYS A 74 -17.56 -4.52 0.99
C LYS A 74 -17.38 -3.07 0.55
N ASN A 75 -17.85 -2.14 1.37
CA ASN A 75 -17.73 -0.70 1.11
C ASN A 75 -16.52 -0.07 1.83
N TYR A 76 -15.50 -0.86 2.17
CA TYR A 76 -14.35 -0.41 2.95
C TYR A 76 -13.08 -1.17 2.59
N PHE A 77 -11.94 -0.59 2.92
CA PHE A 77 -10.64 -1.27 2.93
C PHE A 77 -9.87 -0.96 4.21
N TYR A 78 -8.72 -1.60 4.42
CA TYR A 78 -7.83 -1.31 5.53
C TYR A 78 -6.52 -0.70 5.07
N ILE A 79 -5.99 0.19 5.91
CA ILE A 79 -4.61 0.68 5.84
C ILE A 79 -3.89 0.33 7.14
N LEU A 80 -2.65 -0.12 7.05
CA LEU A 80 -1.77 -0.33 8.19
C LEU A 80 -0.62 0.69 8.15
N PRO A 81 -0.76 1.84 8.84
CA PRO A 81 0.24 2.89 8.80
C PRO A 81 1.48 2.55 9.65
N GLY A 82 2.64 3.04 9.21
CA GLY A 82 3.92 2.87 9.90
C GLY A 82 4.56 1.50 9.70
N VAL A 83 5.71 1.28 10.34
CA VAL A 83 6.44 0.01 10.32
C VAL A 83 6.00 -0.86 11.49
N ASN A 84 5.15 -1.85 11.23
CA ASN A 84 4.59 -2.71 12.27
C ASN A 84 5.52 -3.91 12.58
N GLY A 85 5.04 -4.85 13.41
CA GLY A 85 5.81 -6.01 13.88
C GLY A 85 6.46 -5.79 15.25
N LEU A 86 7.32 -4.77 15.38
CA LEU A 86 7.95 -4.40 16.65
C LEU A 86 7.57 -2.98 17.06
N ARG A 87 7.25 -2.77 18.35
CA ARG A 87 6.91 -1.44 18.88
C ARG A 87 8.01 -0.39 18.60
N LYS A 88 9.27 -0.79 18.77
CA LYS A 88 10.42 0.08 18.47
C LYS A 88 10.37 0.60 17.03
N ASN A 89 10.05 -0.24 16.06
CA ASN A 89 10.01 0.16 14.65
C ASN A 89 8.84 1.12 14.37
N PHE A 90 7.66 0.82 14.92
CA PHE A 90 6.47 1.66 14.77
C PHE A 90 6.69 3.08 15.30
N GLU A 91 7.43 3.20 16.41
CA GLU A 91 7.76 4.50 17.01
C GLU A 91 8.98 5.18 16.36
N SER A 92 9.85 4.43 15.70
CA SER A 92 11.10 4.94 15.11
C SER A 92 10.86 5.66 13.78
N TYR A 93 9.95 5.16 12.93
CA TYR A 93 9.64 5.71 11.61
C TYR A 93 8.46 6.69 11.63
N SER A 94 8.46 7.64 10.69
CA SER A 94 7.29 8.48 10.45
C SER A 94 6.13 7.67 9.87
N ARG A 95 4.91 8.10 10.17
CA ARG A 95 3.68 7.45 9.69
C ARG A 95 2.64 8.49 9.28
N PRO A 96 1.79 8.20 8.28
CA PRO A 96 0.81 9.16 7.81
C PRO A 96 -0.22 9.48 8.89
N LEU A 97 -0.68 10.74 8.93
CA LEU A 97 -1.76 11.21 9.80
C LEU A 97 -2.96 11.66 8.96
N ASP A 98 -2.79 12.70 8.15
CA ASP A 98 -3.80 13.12 7.18
C ASP A 98 -3.40 12.57 5.80
N ILE A 99 -4.36 11.94 5.11
CA ILE A 99 -4.19 11.37 3.78
C ILE A 99 -5.31 11.80 2.84
N ASP A 100 -4.99 11.94 1.55
CA ASP A 100 -5.97 11.95 0.47
C ASP A 100 -5.97 10.57 -0.18
N ILE A 101 -7.16 10.01 -0.38
CA ILE A 101 -7.37 8.70 -0.99
C ILE A 101 -8.00 8.95 -2.35
N HIS A 102 -7.26 8.63 -3.41
CA HIS A 102 -7.69 8.75 -4.80
C HIS A 102 -8.20 7.40 -5.30
N TYR A 103 -9.44 7.38 -5.79
CA TYR A 103 -10.09 6.18 -6.31
C TYR A 103 -9.89 6.08 -7.80
N LEU A 104 -9.32 4.95 -8.22
CA LEU A 104 -8.98 4.63 -9.59
C LEU A 104 -9.70 3.32 -9.96
N VAL A 105 -10.62 3.40 -10.91
CA VAL A 105 -11.54 2.31 -11.25
C VAL A 105 -11.12 1.70 -12.59
N PRO A 106 -10.69 0.43 -12.62
CA PRO A 106 -10.40 -0.26 -13.87
C PRO A 106 -11.70 -0.63 -14.60
N MET A 107 -11.74 -0.42 -15.91
CA MET A 107 -12.87 -0.86 -16.75
C MET A 107 -12.70 -2.27 -17.31
N GLU A 108 -11.50 -2.84 -17.19
CA GLU A 108 -11.19 -4.24 -17.50
C GLU A 108 -10.21 -4.81 -16.45
N VAL A 109 -10.50 -6.01 -15.96
CA VAL A 109 -9.66 -6.75 -15.01
C VAL A 109 -9.32 -8.12 -15.58
N GLY A 110 -8.15 -8.23 -16.20
CA GLY A 110 -7.61 -9.49 -16.71
C GLY A 110 -6.89 -10.31 -15.65
N THR A 111 -6.58 -11.56 -15.98
CA THR A 111 -5.71 -12.42 -15.17
C THR A 111 -4.59 -12.99 -16.05
N THR A 112 -3.34 -12.80 -15.63
CA THR A 112 -2.15 -13.38 -16.29
C THR A 112 -2.10 -14.89 -16.10
N GLN A 113 -1.27 -15.59 -16.90
CA GLN A 113 -1.08 -17.04 -16.76
C GLN A 113 -0.57 -17.46 -15.37
N SER A 114 0.12 -16.57 -14.64
CA SER A 114 0.61 -16.79 -13.28
C SER A 114 -0.37 -16.36 -12.18
N GLY A 115 -1.60 -15.97 -12.54
CA GLY A 115 -2.65 -15.57 -11.60
C GLY A 115 -2.60 -14.10 -11.16
N GLY A 116 -1.62 -13.32 -11.62
CA GLY A 116 -1.55 -11.88 -11.38
C GLY A 116 -2.70 -11.14 -12.06
N LYS A 117 -3.26 -10.12 -11.41
CA LYS A 117 -4.34 -9.28 -11.95
C LYS A 117 -3.78 -8.17 -12.84
N VAL A 118 -4.42 -7.93 -13.97
CA VAL A 118 -4.06 -6.86 -14.92
C VAL A 118 -5.20 -5.88 -14.98
N PHE A 119 -4.90 -4.60 -14.77
CA PHE A 119 -5.88 -3.52 -14.77
C PHE A 119 -5.69 -2.69 -16.04
N SER A 120 -6.74 -2.60 -16.84
CA SER A 120 -6.76 -1.82 -18.09
C SER A 120 -7.85 -0.75 -18.03
N GLU A 121 -7.67 0.30 -18.84
CA GLU A 121 -8.64 1.41 -18.94
C GLU A 121 -8.99 2.01 -17.57
N VAL A 122 -7.95 2.33 -16.79
CA VAL A 122 -8.11 2.86 -15.43
C VAL A 122 -8.61 4.30 -15.48
N LEU A 123 -9.78 4.54 -14.88
CA LEU A 123 -10.39 5.87 -14.78
C LEU A 123 -10.18 6.44 -13.38
N TYR A 124 -9.78 7.72 -13.31
CA TYR A 124 -9.86 8.47 -12.07
C TYR A 124 -11.34 8.74 -11.75
N TRP A 125 -11.78 8.35 -10.55
CA TRP A 125 -13.18 8.47 -10.15
C TRP A 125 -13.41 9.69 -9.26
N SER A 126 -12.77 9.71 -8.09
CA SER A 126 -12.90 10.78 -7.11
C SER A 126 -11.81 10.66 -6.05
N LYS A 127 -11.86 11.55 -5.04
CA LYS A 127 -11.02 11.44 -3.84
C LYS A 127 -11.80 11.69 -2.56
N GLN A 128 -11.27 11.19 -1.44
CA GLN A 128 -11.71 11.55 -0.09
C GLN A 128 -10.51 11.82 0.82
N SER A 129 -10.66 12.73 1.78
CA SER A 129 -9.63 12.99 2.79
C SER A 129 -9.95 12.24 4.08
N VAL A 130 -8.94 11.65 4.71
CA VAL A 130 -9.08 10.88 5.94
C VAL A 130 -7.99 11.27 6.93
N LYS A 131 -8.37 11.44 8.19
CA LYS A 131 -7.45 11.54 9.31
C LYS A 131 -7.34 10.19 10.02
N LEU A 132 -6.16 9.61 9.97
CA LEU A 132 -5.83 8.34 10.60
C LEU A 132 -5.66 8.51 12.12
N SER A 133 -5.90 7.43 12.87
CA SER A 133 -5.55 7.34 14.28
C SER A 133 -4.04 7.31 14.46
N LYS A 134 -3.56 7.78 15.62
CA LYS A 134 -2.17 7.67 16.04
C LYS A 134 -1.79 6.27 16.53
N ASP A 135 -2.81 5.46 16.84
CA ASP A 135 -2.69 4.13 17.40
C ASP A 135 -2.18 3.13 16.37
N PRO A 136 -1.42 2.10 16.81
CA PRO A 136 -0.99 1.02 15.94
C PRO A 136 -2.17 0.13 15.52
N GLY A 137 -1.98 -0.59 14.42
CA GLY A 137 -2.96 -1.55 13.90
C GLY A 137 -3.66 -1.09 12.63
N TYR A 138 -4.48 -2.00 12.10
CA TYR A 138 -5.24 -1.73 10.89
C TYR A 138 -6.33 -0.70 11.15
N GLN A 139 -6.44 0.26 10.24
CA GLN A 139 -7.46 1.29 10.28
C GLN A 139 -8.44 1.06 9.13
N LYS A 140 -9.70 0.85 9.49
CA LYS A 140 -10.79 0.63 8.54
C LYS A 140 -11.19 1.96 7.90
N ILE A 141 -11.20 2.01 6.57
CA ILE A 141 -11.61 3.17 5.80
C ILE A 141 -12.86 2.83 4.99
N GLU A 142 -13.96 3.50 5.30
CA GLU A 142 -15.18 3.46 4.49
C GLU A 142 -14.97 4.25 3.18
N ILE A 143 -15.35 3.64 2.07
CA ILE A 143 -15.27 4.21 0.72
C ILE A 143 -16.54 5.02 0.49
N GLN A 144 -16.45 6.35 0.61
CA GLN A 144 -17.59 7.24 0.44
C GLN A 144 -18.30 7.07 -0.92
N PRO A 145 -17.58 7.01 -2.07
CA PRO A 145 -18.22 6.84 -3.38
C PRO A 145 -18.55 5.38 -3.74
N TYR A 146 -18.68 4.48 -2.75
CA TYR A 146 -18.85 3.04 -3.00
C TYR A 146 -20.05 2.73 -3.89
N LYS A 147 -21.21 3.35 -3.64
CA LYS A 147 -22.43 3.07 -4.40
C LYS A 147 -22.30 3.51 -5.87
N GLU A 148 -21.65 4.65 -6.10
CA GLU A 148 -21.40 5.21 -7.42
C GLU A 148 -20.40 4.35 -8.20
N ILE A 149 -19.31 3.92 -7.56
CA ILE A 149 -18.33 3.00 -8.15
C ILE A 149 -18.97 1.64 -8.46
N MET A 150 -19.73 1.08 -7.51
CA MET A 150 -20.41 -0.20 -7.74
C MET A 150 -21.38 -0.13 -8.91
N LYS A 151 -22.11 0.98 -9.05
CA LYS A 151 -23.02 1.19 -10.19
C LYS A 151 -22.27 1.26 -11.53
N SER A 152 -21.03 1.78 -11.55
CA SER A 152 -20.26 1.89 -12.80
C SER A 152 -19.66 0.55 -13.24
N ILE A 153 -19.33 -0.33 -12.30
CA ILE A 153 -18.77 -1.66 -12.60
C ILE A 153 -19.86 -2.74 -12.74
N GLN A 154 -21.03 -2.55 -12.12
CA GLN A 154 -22.13 -3.50 -12.18
C GLN A 154 -22.67 -3.61 -13.61
N GLY A 155 -22.64 -4.82 -14.17
CA GLY A 155 -23.06 -5.08 -15.54
C GLY A 155 -21.93 -4.96 -16.58
N ASN A 156 -20.74 -4.50 -16.18
CA ASN A 156 -19.55 -4.59 -17.01
C ASN A 156 -19.02 -6.04 -17.00
N ARG A 157 -19.17 -6.75 -18.12
CA ARG A 157 -18.72 -8.15 -18.27
C ARG A 157 -17.20 -8.31 -18.30
N ASN A 158 -16.45 -7.21 -18.41
CA ASN A 158 -14.99 -7.22 -18.41
C ASN A 158 -14.39 -7.09 -16.99
N VAL A 159 -15.24 -7.01 -15.96
CA VAL A 159 -14.86 -6.90 -14.55
C VAL A 159 -15.43 -8.10 -13.79
N ASP A 160 -14.70 -9.21 -13.81
CA ASP A 160 -15.10 -10.43 -13.09
C ASP A 160 -14.99 -10.27 -11.56
N TYR A 161 -14.10 -9.38 -11.12
CA TYR A 161 -13.86 -9.07 -9.72
C TYR A 161 -13.87 -7.56 -9.55
N PRO A 162 -14.76 -7.00 -8.71
CA PRO A 162 -14.83 -5.56 -8.47
C PRO A 162 -13.65 -5.14 -7.58
N LEU A 163 -12.47 -5.08 -8.20
CA LEU A 163 -11.22 -4.60 -7.62
C LEU A 163 -11.04 -3.15 -8.08
N ILE A 164 -10.72 -2.27 -7.13
CA ILE A 164 -10.32 -0.89 -7.43
C ILE A 164 -8.93 -0.62 -6.90
N LEU A 165 -8.27 0.35 -7.52
CA LEU A 165 -6.99 0.87 -7.08
C LEU A 165 -7.24 2.04 -6.12
N VAL A 166 -6.56 2.04 -4.99
CA VAL A 166 -6.60 3.13 -4.00
C VAL A 166 -5.23 3.77 -3.89
N ALA A 167 -5.09 4.99 -4.38
CA ALA A 167 -3.86 5.78 -4.27
C ALA A 167 -3.89 6.61 -2.98
N ILE A 168 -2.97 6.33 -2.07
CA ILE A 168 -2.84 7.01 -0.78
C ILE A 168 -1.79 8.10 -0.90
N GLU A 169 -2.23 9.37 -0.90
CA GLU A 169 -1.36 10.55 -0.90
C GLU A 169 -1.15 11.05 0.54
N ILE A 170 0.11 11.22 0.95
CA ILE A 170 0.46 11.71 2.28
C ILE A 170 0.26 13.23 2.35
N LYS A 171 -0.60 13.71 3.27
CA LYS A 171 -0.84 15.15 3.49
C LYS A 171 -0.18 15.67 4.75
N SER A 172 -0.10 14.85 5.79
CA SER A 172 0.63 15.15 7.03
C SER A 172 1.11 13.86 7.70
N VAL A 173 2.02 13.98 8.66
CA VAL A 173 2.68 12.84 9.30
C VAL A 173 2.73 12.99 10.81
N ILE A 174 2.80 11.85 11.50
CA ILE A 174 3.33 11.76 12.86
C ILE A 174 4.82 11.45 12.70
N GLU A 175 5.69 12.36 13.16
CA GLU A 175 7.13 12.16 13.09
C GLU A 175 7.58 10.97 13.96
N GLY A 176 8.46 10.15 13.39
CA GLY A 176 9.16 9.08 14.10
C GLY A 176 10.25 9.61 15.04
N LYS A 177 10.71 8.75 15.95
CA LYS A 177 11.78 9.09 16.90
C LYS A 177 13.18 9.10 16.29
N GLU A 178 13.45 8.25 15.29
CA GLU A 178 14.80 8.08 14.72
C GLU A 178 14.83 8.24 13.20
N ASN A 179 13.97 7.51 12.47
CA ASN A 179 13.86 7.53 11.01
C ASN A 179 12.75 8.48 10.57
N LYS A 180 12.80 9.72 11.06
CA LYS A 180 11.71 10.70 10.87
C LYS A 180 11.59 11.21 9.43
N GLU A 181 12.66 11.09 8.65
CA GLU A 181 12.72 11.49 7.25
C GLU A 181 12.08 10.48 6.28
N HIS A 182 11.40 9.45 6.80
CA HIS A 182 10.76 8.44 5.96
C HIS A 182 9.40 8.06 6.51
N THR A 183 8.36 8.33 5.73
CA THR A 183 6.99 7.91 6.05
C THR A 183 6.67 6.54 5.45
N CYS A 184 6.18 5.63 6.29
CA CYS A 184 5.96 4.23 5.90
C CYS A 184 4.50 3.77 6.04
N ILE A 185 4.13 2.79 5.23
CA ILE A 185 2.83 2.10 5.24
C ILE A 185 3.11 0.60 5.05
N SER A 186 2.66 -0.24 5.98
CA SER A 186 2.85 -1.70 5.93
C SER A 186 1.90 -2.37 4.95
N GLU A 187 0.62 -2.00 4.94
CA GLU A 187 -0.38 -2.72 4.15
C GLU A 187 -1.53 -1.82 3.71
N ILE A 188 -2.06 -2.07 2.51
CA ILE A 188 -3.28 -1.47 2.00
C ILE A 188 -4.11 -2.56 1.33
N GLY A 189 -5.28 -2.85 1.88
CA GLY A 189 -6.24 -3.71 1.22
C GLY A 189 -7.25 -4.37 2.14
N ASN A 190 -7.99 -5.32 1.59
CA ASN A 190 -9.09 -6.03 2.26
C ASN A 190 -9.34 -7.42 1.67
N SER A 191 -8.35 -7.96 0.94
CA SER A 191 -8.41 -9.22 0.20
C SER A 191 -8.22 -10.48 1.06
N SER A 192 -8.03 -10.31 2.38
CA SER A 192 -7.91 -11.43 3.31
C SER A 192 -9.18 -12.29 3.33
N TRP A 193 -9.01 -13.59 3.08
CA TRP A 193 -9.96 -14.66 3.35
C TRP A 193 -10.28 -14.84 4.86
N SER A 194 -9.58 -14.08 5.71
CA SER A 194 -9.61 -14.12 7.17
C SER A 194 -9.83 -12.70 7.72
N PRO A 195 -11.09 -12.27 7.93
CA PRO A 195 -11.40 -10.95 8.50
C PRO A 195 -10.73 -10.72 9.86
N GLU A 196 -10.52 -11.78 10.65
CA GLU A 196 -9.82 -11.70 11.94
C GLU A 196 -8.37 -11.22 11.84
N LYS A 197 -7.75 -11.23 10.65
CA LYS A 197 -6.42 -10.62 10.44
C LYS A 197 -6.41 -9.15 10.86
N TYR A 198 -7.45 -8.40 10.49
CA TYR A 198 -7.50 -6.94 10.68
C TYR A 198 -7.76 -6.52 12.13
N THR A 199 -8.11 -7.47 13.00
CA THR A 199 -8.33 -7.23 14.43
C THR A 199 -7.20 -7.74 15.30
N LYS A 200 -6.20 -8.44 14.74
CA LYS A 200 -5.07 -8.97 15.50
C LYS A 200 -4.09 -7.86 15.87
N PRO A 201 -3.42 -7.96 17.04
CA PRO A 201 -2.31 -7.08 17.38
C PRO A 201 -1.24 -7.12 16.29
N THR A 202 -0.83 -5.95 15.81
CA THR A 202 0.22 -5.80 14.78
C THR A 202 1.60 -5.53 15.37
N LEU A 203 1.67 -5.31 16.69
CA LEU A 203 2.91 -5.09 17.42
C LEU A 203 3.19 -6.24 18.37
N ARG A 204 4.48 -6.55 18.48
CA ARG A 204 5.07 -7.41 19.50
C ARG A 204 6.06 -6.54 20.30
N ASP A 205 6.22 -6.89 21.56
CA ASP A 205 7.19 -6.23 22.45
C ASP A 205 8.63 -6.59 22.09
#